data_AF-A0A536RUN6-F1
#
_entry.id   AF-A0A536RUN6-F1
#
_cell.length_a   1.000
_cell.length_b   1.000
_cell.length_c   1.000
_cell.angle_alpha   90.00
_cell.angle_beta   90.00
_cell.angle_gamma   90.00
#
_symmetry.space_group_name_H-M   'P 1'
#
loop_
_entity.id
_entity.type
_entity.pdbx_description
1 polymer ?
#
loop_
_entity_poly.entity_id
_entity_poly.type
_entity_poly.pdbx_seq_one_letter_code
_entity_poly.pdbx_strand_id
1 'polypeptide(L)'
;MRDYEVLYIVRADLEDDKVQDAVKRVNTLIERSGGAIEQTNLWGKRKLAYEVKHQKEGSYVLQDFQLDPNRVPELEASLKITEEVLRHLIVRKPEKAAPVTAVAPPPPEVVLEPIAVETDEAAGRVRADGEENK
;
A
#
# COMPACT_ATOMS: atom_id res chain seq x y z
N MET A 1 0.58 0.20 26.69
CA MET A 1 0.07 -0.52 25.49
C MET A 1 0.88 -0.05 24.29
N ARG A 2 1.02 -0.90 23.27
CA ARG A 2 1.71 -0.55 22.03
C ARG A 2 0.76 -0.72 20.86
N ASP A 3 0.94 0.09 19.83
CA ASP A 3 0.19 0.00 18.60
C ASP A 3 0.73 -1.14 17.72
N TYR A 4 -0.18 -1.96 17.24
CA TYR A 4 0.08 -3.06 16.33
C TYR A 4 -0.88 -2.98 15.16
N GLU A 5 -0.45 -3.53 14.04
CA GLU A 5 -1.33 -3.85 12.92
C GLU A 5 -1.30 -5.36 12.71
N VAL A 6 -2.45 -5.94 12.41
CA VAL A 6 -2.55 -7.33 11.96
C VAL A 6 -3.14 -7.36 10.56
N LEU A 7 -2.39 -7.97 9.65
CA LEU A 7 -2.88 -8.34 8.34
C LEU A 7 -3.17 -9.84 8.35
N TYR A 8 -4.39 -10.23 8.04
CA TYR A 8 -4.74 -11.63 7.87
C TYR A 8 -5.54 -11.88 6.61
N ILE A 9 -5.44 -13.12 6.15
CA ILE A 9 -6.08 -13.59 4.92
C ILE A 9 -7.12 -14.62 5.31
N VAL A 10 -8.38 -14.33 4.99
CA VAL A 10 -9.52 -15.23 5.16
C VAL A 10 -9.71 -16.05 3.87
N ARG A 11 -10.16 -17.30 3.99
CA ARG A 11 -10.48 -18.16 2.84
C ARG A 11 -11.49 -17.49 1.89
N ALA A 12 -11.20 -17.48 0.59
CA ALA A 12 -12.07 -16.87 -0.43
C ALA A 12 -13.32 -17.70 -0.79
N ASP A 13 -13.31 -18.99 -0.41
CA ASP A 13 -14.41 -19.95 -0.56
C ASP A 13 -15.64 -19.59 0.30
N LEU A 14 -15.45 -18.73 1.30
CA LEU A 14 -16.51 -18.23 2.16
C LEU A 14 -17.31 -17.11 1.46
N GLU A 15 -18.61 -17.10 1.70
CA GLU A 15 -19.49 -15.99 1.34
C GLU A 15 -19.13 -14.72 2.11
N ASP A 16 -19.46 -13.54 1.57
CA ASP A 16 -19.12 -12.26 2.19
C ASP A 16 -19.65 -12.11 3.63
N ASP A 17 -20.81 -12.69 3.94
CA ASP A 17 -21.37 -12.71 5.30
C ASP A 17 -20.48 -13.50 6.28
N LYS A 18 -19.95 -14.64 5.83
CA LYS A 18 -19.00 -15.45 6.60
C LYS A 18 -17.65 -14.76 6.79
N VAL A 19 -17.22 -13.97 5.82
CA VAL A 19 -16.03 -13.11 5.99
C VAL A 19 -16.26 -12.09 7.09
N GLN A 20 -17.45 -11.45 7.15
CA GLN A 20 -17.78 -10.52 8.24
C GLN A 20 -17.82 -11.20 9.61
N ASP A 21 -18.36 -12.42 9.68
CA ASP A 21 -18.35 -13.22 10.91
C ASP A 21 -16.92 -13.56 11.37
N ALA A 22 -16.03 -13.93 10.45
CA ALA A 22 -14.62 -14.15 10.74
C ALA A 22 -13.96 -12.88 11.30
N VAL A 23 -14.24 -11.71 10.70
CA VAL A 23 -13.74 -10.41 11.21
C VAL A 23 -14.25 -10.13 12.62
N LYS A 24 -15.55 -10.32 12.89
CA LYS A 24 -16.12 -10.15 14.24
C LYS A 24 -15.46 -11.11 15.24
N ARG A 25 -15.20 -12.35 14.83
CA ARG A 25 -14.54 -13.34 15.68
C ARG A 25 -13.12 -12.91 16.03
N VAL A 26 -12.36 -12.40 15.06
CA VAL A 26 -11.03 -11.83 15.31
C VAL A 26 -11.11 -10.62 16.23
N ASN A 27 -12.10 -9.75 16.06
CA ASN A 27 -12.33 -8.61 16.97
C ASN A 27 -12.50 -9.07 18.41
N THR A 28 -13.37 -10.04 18.63
CA THR A 28 -13.59 -10.61 19.97
C THR A 28 -12.33 -11.26 20.53
N LEU A 29 -11.47 -11.88 19.71
CA LEU A 29 -10.19 -12.42 20.17
C LEU A 29 -9.23 -11.31 20.64
N ILE A 30 -9.16 -10.19 19.92
CA ILE A 30 -8.36 -9.03 20.29
C ILE A 30 -8.87 -8.43 21.61
N GLU A 31 -10.18 -8.23 21.74
CA GLU A 31 -10.83 -7.71 22.95
C GLU A 31 -10.61 -8.63 24.16
N ARG A 32 -10.75 -9.95 23.98
CA ARG A 32 -10.50 -10.95 25.03
C ARG A 32 -9.05 -10.97 25.52
N SER A 33 -8.12 -10.63 24.63
CA SER A 33 -6.70 -10.51 24.96
C SER A 33 -6.38 -9.20 25.71
N GLY A 34 -7.37 -8.33 25.93
CA GLY A 34 -7.22 -7.03 26.57
C GLY A 34 -6.75 -5.93 25.62
N GLY A 35 -6.94 -6.12 24.30
CA GLY A 35 -6.62 -5.13 23.29
C GLY A 35 -7.81 -4.25 22.91
N ALA A 36 -7.51 -3.05 22.37
CA ALA A 36 -8.51 -2.13 21.85
C ALA A 36 -8.30 -1.95 20.34
N ILE A 37 -9.36 -2.12 19.54
CA ILE A 37 -9.31 -1.98 18.09
C ILE A 37 -9.51 -0.51 17.74
N GLU A 38 -8.61 0.05 16.95
CA GLU A 38 -8.70 1.45 16.47
C GLU A 38 -9.39 1.53 15.11
N GLN A 39 -8.98 0.67 14.17
CA GLN A 39 -9.46 0.70 12.80
C GLN A 39 -9.53 -0.70 12.22
N THR A 40 -10.55 -0.94 11.39
CA THR A 40 -10.69 -2.18 10.62
C THR A 40 -10.89 -1.82 9.15
N ASN A 41 -10.04 -2.37 8.28
CA ASN A 41 -10.03 -2.09 6.86
C ASN A 41 -10.13 -3.41 6.08
N LEU A 42 -11.22 -3.54 5.31
CA LEU A 42 -11.48 -4.73 4.50
C LEU A 42 -11.05 -4.43 3.06
N TRP A 43 -10.02 -5.12 2.61
CA TRP A 43 -9.50 -4.98 1.24
C TRP A 43 -10.24 -5.87 0.24
N GLY A 44 -11.01 -6.84 0.72
CA GLY A 44 -11.75 -7.78 -0.11
C GLY A 44 -10.89 -8.88 -0.73
N LYS A 45 -11.46 -9.58 -1.72
CA LYS A 45 -10.85 -10.76 -2.37
C LYS A 45 -9.70 -10.34 -3.30
N ARG A 46 -8.53 -10.95 -3.12
CA ARG A 46 -7.33 -10.74 -3.94
C ARG A 46 -6.67 -12.08 -4.27
N LYS A 47 -6.03 -12.16 -5.43
CA LYS A 47 -5.28 -13.35 -5.86
C LYS A 47 -3.96 -13.47 -5.10
N LEU A 48 -3.67 -14.66 -4.59
CA LEU A 48 -2.42 -15.00 -3.92
C LEU A 48 -1.32 -15.28 -4.95
N ALA A 49 -0.07 -14.98 -4.61
CA ALA A 49 1.08 -15.26 -5.49
C ALA A 49 1.30 -16.76 -5.71
N TYR A 50 0.93 -17.58 -4.72
CA TYR A 50 0.99 -19.04 -4.76
C TYR A 50 -0.17 -19.61 -3.94
N GLU A 51 -0.45 -20.89 -4.15
CA GLU A 51 -1.54 -21.57 -3.47
C GLU A 51 -1.22 -21.78 -1.98
N VAL A 52 -2.14 -21.35 -1.10
CA VAL A 52 -2.03 -21.54 0.35
C VAL A 52 -3.20 -22.39 0.82
N LYS A 53 -2.94 -23.57 1.39
CA LYS A 53 -3.99 -24.53 1.80
C LYS A 53 -5.03 -24.78 0.69
N HIS A 54 -4.57 -24.99 -0.55
CA HIS A 54 -5.42 -25.20 -1.73
C HIS A 54 -6.28 -23.99 -2.18
N GLN A 55 -5.96 -22.79 -1.69
CA GLN A 55 -6.63 -21.55 -2.09
C GLN A 55 -5.70 -20.70 -2.95
N LYS A 56 -6.22 -20.24 -4.10
CA LYS A 56 -5.53 -19.30 -5.02
C LYS A 56 -5.90 -17.85 -4.77
N GLU A 57 -6.95 -17.62 -3.98
CA GLU A 57 -7.50 -16.31 -3.67
C GLU A 57 -7.80 -16.24 -2.17
N GLY A 58 -7.79 -15.04 -1.60
CA GLY A 58 -8.10 -14.80 -0.20
C GLY A 58 -8.65 -13.40 0.01
N SER A 59 -9.50 -13.25 1.03
CA SER A 59 -9.98 -11.93 1.46
C SER A 59 -9.00 -11.32 2.44
N TYR A 60 -8.47 -10.14 2.13
CA TYR A 60 -7.50 -9.46 2.98
C TYR A 60 -8.20 -8.52 3.95
N VAL A 61 -7.81 -8.60 5.22
CA VAL A 61 -8.29 -7.72 6.28
C VAL A 61 -7.10 -7.19 7.04
N LEU A 62 -7.04 -5.86 7.17
CA LEU A 62 -6.05 -5.15 7.97
C LEU A 62 -6.76 -4.54 9.17
N GLN A 63 -6.22 -4.75 10.36
CA GLN A 63 -6.76 -4.17 11.59
C GLN A 63 -5.67 -3.54 12.42
N ASP A 64 -5.94 -2.32 12.87
CA ASP A 64 -5.11 -1.55 13.77
C ASP A 64 -5.66 -1.72 15.18
N PHE A 65 -4.79 -2.08 16.12
CA PHE A 65 -5.18 -2.30 17.50
C PHE A 65 -4.04 -2.02 18.48
N GLN A 66 -4.41 -1.70 19.71
CA GLN A 66 -3.50 -1.53 20.82
C GLN A 66 -3.53 -2.78 21.70
N LEU A 67 -2.35 -3.30 22.06
CA LEU A 67 -2.25 -4.48 22.92
C LEU A 67 -1.03 -4.38 23.85
N ASP A 68 -1.08 -5.09 24.97
CA ASP A 68 0.09 -5.32 25.81
C ASP A 68 1.06 -6.31 25.14
N PRO A 69 2.38 -6.03 25.07
CA PRO A 69 3.34 -6.91 24.42
C PRO A 69 3.37 -8.33 25.00
N ASN A 70 3.01 -8.54 26.26
CA ASN A 70 2.98 -9.87 26.87
C ASN A 70 1.82 -10.74 26.36
N ARG A 71 0.78 -10.12 25.77
CA ARG A 71 -0.43 -10.80 25.26
C ARG A 71 -0.37 -11.12 23.76
N VAL A 72 0.62 -10.58 23.04
CA VAL A 72 0.80 -10.84 21.61
C VAL A 72 0.94 -12.33 21.28
N PRO A 73 1.71 -13.15 22.02
CA PRO A 73 1.84 -14.58 21.72
C PRO A 73 0.53 -15.37 21.86
N GLU A 74 -0.32 -14.96 22.81
CA GLU A 74 -1.63 -15.57 23.05
C GLU A 74 -2.60 -15.29 21.90
N LEU A 75 -2.58 -14.05 21.39
CA LEU A 75 -3.35 -13.66 20.20
C LEU A 75 -2.87 -14.41 18.95
N GLU A 76 -1.56 -14.50 18.74
CA GLU A 76 -0.96 -15.22 17.61
C GLU A 76 -1.37 -16.71 17.62
N ALA A 77 -1.33 -17.35 18.79
CA ALA A 77 -1.77 -18.74 18.94
C ALA A 77 -3.26 -18.91 18.60
N SER A 78 -4.11 -17.99 19.05
CA SER A 78 -5.56 -18.02 18.79
C SER A 78 -5.88 -17.83 17.30
N LEU A 79 -5.18 -16.91 16.63
CA LEU A 79 -5.29 -16.71 15.18
C LEU A 79 -4.82 -17.92 14.38
N LYS A 80 -3.78 -18.62 14.85
CA LYS A 80 -3.29 -19.85 14.21
C LYS A 80 -4.27 -21.01 14.29
N ILE A 81 -5.04 -21.11 15.37
CA ILE A 81 -6.06 -22.17 15.57
C ILE A 81 -7.33 -21.89 14.73
N THR A 82 -7.55 -20.65 14.33
CA THR A 82 -8.74 -20.26 13.57
C THR A 82 -8.61 -20.73 12.12
N GLU A 83 -9.36 -21.79 11.76
CA GLU A 83 -9.22 -22.46 10.44
C GLU A 83 -9.59 -21.58 9.24
N GLU A 84 -10.43 -20.57 9.48
CA GLU A 84 -10.86 -19.59 8.47
C GLU A 84 -9.70 -18.67 8.03
N VAL A 85 -8.69 -18.51 8.89
CA VAL A 85 -7.49 -17.71 8.63
C VAL A 85 -6.42 -18.58 7.96
N LEU A 86 -6.05 -18.21 6.74
CA LEU A 86 -5.00 -18.87 5.96
C LEU A 86 -3.61 -18.48 6.47
N ARG A 87 -3.41 -17.18 6.68
CA ARG A 87 -2.15 -16.58 7.12
C ARG A 87 -2.44 -15.30 7.88
N HIS A 88 -1.61 -15.00 8.86
CA HIS A 88 -1.61 -13.73 9.58
C HIS A 88 -0.19 -13.19 9.67
N LEU A 89 -0.07 -11.88 9.82
CA LEU A 89 1.15 -11.15 10.08
C LEU A 89 0.81 -10.04 11.07
N ILE A 90 1.42 -10.10 12.25
CA ILE A 90 1.32 -9.05 13.25
C ILE A 90 2.59 -8.22 13.17
N VAL A 91 2.45 -6.91 13.00
CA VAL A 91 3.57 -5.97 12.93
C VAL A 91 3.36 -4.91 14.01
N ARG A 92 4.42 -4.56 14.72
CA ARG A 92 4.40 -3.42 15.64
C ARG A 92 4.45 -2.13 14.82
N LYS A 93 3.48 -1.24 15.01
CA LYS A 93 3.54 0.07 14.37
C LYS A 93 4.64 0.88 15.04
N PRO A 94 5.55 1.52 14.26
CA PRO A 94 6.48 2.46 14.84
C PRO A 94 5.67 3.61 15.46
N GLU A 95 6.08 4.04 16.65
CA GLU A 95 5.55 5.25 17.27
C GLU A 95 5.77 6.38 16.26
N LYS A 96 4.68 7.05 15.87
CA LYS A 96 4.58 8.01 14.78
C LYS A 96 5.88 8.81 14.61
N ALA A 97 6.74 8.39 13.67
CA ALA A 97 7.72 9.30 13.13
C ALA A 97 6.91 10.45 12.54
N ALA A 98 7.18 11.67 13.00
CA ALA A 98 6.55 12.89 12.52
C ALA A 98 6.43 12.83 10.98
N PRO A 99 5.30 13.30 10.41
CA PRO A 99 5.06 13.17 8.97
C PRO A 99 6.24 13.78 8.23
N VAL A 100 6.98 12.96 7.47
CA VAL A 100 7.73 13.51 6.35
C VAL A 100 6.68 14.15 5.45
N THR A 101 6.76 15.47 5.43
CA THR A 101 5.90 16.39 4.72
C THR A 101 5.55 15.85 3.35
N ALA A 102 4.28 16.04 2.96
CA ALA A 102 3.78 15.96 1.62
C ALA A 102 4.86 16.32 0.58
N VAL A 103 5.41 15.33 -0.12
CA VAL A 103 5.97 15.58 -1.44
C VAL A 103 4.77 15.90 -2.32
N ALA A 104 4.80 17.13 -2.83
CA ALA A 104 3.76 17.82 -3.57
C ALA A 104 3.06 16.95 -4.63
N PRO A 105 1.80 17.28 -5.00
CA PRO A 105 1.21 16.77 -6.23
C PRO A 105 2.19 16.96 -7.39
N PRO A 106 2.22 16.04 -8.38
CA PRO A 106 3.16 16.13 -9.49
C PRO A 106 3.08 17.54 -10.11
N PRO A 107 4.21 18.24 -10.30
CA PRO A 107 4.19 19.48 -11.06
C PRO A 107 3.66 19.16 -12.46
N PRO A 108 2.78 20.02 -13.02
CA PRO A 108 2.26 19.82 -14.36
C PRO A 108 3.42 19.71 -15.36
N GLU A 109 3.26 18.72 -16.24
CA GLU A 109 4.06 18.42 -17.42
C GLU A 109 4.83 19.63 -17.95
N VAL A 110 6.16 19.62 -17.77
CA VAL A 110 7.06 20.61 -18.36
C VAL A 110 7.02 20.41 -19.87
N VAL A 111 6.40 21.36 -20.56
CA VAL A 111 6.44 21.51 -22.02
C VAL A 111 7.91 21.54 -22.44
N LEU A 112 8.32 20.53 -23.20
CA LEU A 112 9.62 20.49 -23.87
C LEU A 112 9.63 21.59 -24.93
N GLU A 113 10.23 22.74 -24.63
CA GLU A 113 10.74 23.62 -25.67
C GLU A 113 12.01 22.96 -26.24
N PRO A 114 12.07 22.66 -27.55
CA PRO A 114 13.29 22.13 -28.13
C PRO A 114 14.36 23.22 -28.14
N ILE A 115 15.40 22.97 -27.35
CA ILE A 115 16.73 23.58 -27.46
C ILE A 115 17.15 23.60 -28.93
N ALA A 116 17.17 24.79 -29.52
CA ALA A 116 17.80 25.06 -30.80
C ALA A 116 19.30 24.80 -30.66
N VAL A 117 19.77 23.73 -31.28
CA VAL A 117 21.19 23.47 -31.49
C VAL A 117 21.64 24.38 -32.61
N GLU A 118 22.24 25.51 -32.22
CA GLU A 118 23.04 26.37 -33.07
C GLU A 118 24.23 25.54 -33.58
N THR A 119 24.28 25.28 -34.89
CA THR A 119 25.46 24.76 -35.57
C THR A 119 26.05 25.91 -36.39
N ASP A 120 27.15 26.44 -35.87
CA ASP A 120 28.08 27.30 -36.58
C ASP A 120 28.83 26.44 -37.61
N GLU A 121 28.72 26.77 -38.90
CA GLU A 121 29.84 26.61 -39.81
C GLU A 121 29.83 27.67 -40.92
N ALA A 122 30.97 28.34 -41.02
CA ALA A 122 31.31 29.46 -41.85
C ALA A 122 31.44 29.16 -43.34
N ALA A 123 31.03 30.13 -44.18
CA ALA A 123 31.70 30.62 -45.40
C ALA A 123 30.71 31.57 -46.10
N GLY A 124 30.97 32.83 -46.43
CA GLY A 124 32.21 33.52 -46.75
C GLY A 124 31.98 34.28 -48.07
N ARG A 125 32.41 35.56 -48.12
CA ARG A 125 32.54 36.48 -49.28
C ARG A 125 31.31 37.36 -49.61
N VAL A 126 31.33 38.66 -49.34
CA VAL A 126 32.11 39.80 -49.92
C VAL A 126 31.32 40.53 -51.02
N ARG A 127 30.89 41.75 -50.65
CA ARG A 127 30.84 43.02 -51.40
C ARG A 127 29.87 43.24 -52.58
N ALA A 128 29.32 44.46 -52.50
CA ALA A 128 29.16 45.49 -53.54
C ALA A 128 27.84 45.56 -54.30
N ASP A 129 27.24 46.76 -54.16
CA ASP A 129 26.62 47.63 -55.17
C ASP A 129 25.66 47.08 -56.24
N GLY A 130 24.58 47.85 -56.45
CA GLY A 130 24.09 48.12 -57.80
C GLY A 130 22.64 47.74 -58.09
N GLU A 131 21.78 48.75 -57.97
CA GLU A 131 20.79 49.23 -58.97
C GLU A 131 20.35 48.35 -60.16
N GLU A 132 19.03 48.40 -60.39
CA GLU A 132 18.28 48.36 -61.66
C GLU A 132 17.74 47.06 -62.30
N ASN A 133 16.41 47.09 -62.42
CA ASN A 133 15.56 46.83 -63.60
C ASN A 133 14.91 45.45 -63.79
N LYS A 134 13.60 45.37 -63.52
CA LYS A 134 12.54 45.31 -64.55
C LYS A 134 11.17 45.67 -63.97
#